data_AF-A0A955RDE7-F1
#
_entry.id   AF-A0A955RDE7-F1
#
_cell.length_a   1.000
_cell.length_b   1.000
_cell.length_c   1.000
_cell.angle_alpha   90.00
_cell.angle_beta   90.00
_cell.angle_gamma   90.00
#
_symmetry.space_group_name_H-M   'P 1'
#
loop_
_entity.id
_entity.type
_entity.pdbx_description
1 polymer ?
#
loop_
_entity_poly.entity_id
_entity_poly.type
_entity_poly.pdbx_seq_one_letter_code
_entity_poly.pdbx_strand_id
1 'polypeptide(L)'
;MLQGLDAIDWSSWETAYGPATGVPDQLRAIAGDDVAAARSALDRLESSVNHQGLASLAAVPTTPFLVAIGRERPTPRLVRLLADLGCAGSHAFVAGGEPLSDTLLPELQPVRDAVAGAFDLFAGLLD
;
A
#
# COMPACT_ATOMS: atom_id res chain seq x y z
N MET A 1 13.67 -6.93 -5.38
CA MET A 1 12.64 -6.00 -4.85
C MET A 1 12.10 -4.92 -5.82
N LEU A 2 12.90 -3.99 -6.36
CA LEU A 2 12.37 -2.73 -6.96
C LEU A 2 12.44 -2.61 -8.50
N GLN A 3 12.41 -3.72 -9.22
CA GLN A 3 12.48 -3.68 -10.69
C GLN A 3 11.26 -2.97 -11.29
N GLY A 4 11.49 -2.06 -12.24
CA GLY A 4 10.42 -1.31 -12.90
C GLY A 4 9.89 -0.10 -12.13
N LEU A 5 10.44 0.18 -10.93
CA LEU A 5 10.02 1.32 -10.10
C LEU A 5 10.09 2.66 -10.85
N ASP A 6 11.17 2.88 -11.60
CA ASP A 6 11.43 4.10 -12.35
C ASP A 6 10.68 4.17 -13.70
N ALA A 7 10.00 3.09 -14.11
CA ALA A 7 9.23 3.06 -15.35
C ALA A 7 7.79 3.61 -15.17
N ILE A 8 7.35 3.81 -13.93
CA ILE A 8 6.01 4.29 -13.59
C ILE A 8 6.03 5.82 -13.57
N ASP A 9 5.08 6.45 -14.25
CA ASP A 9 4.84 7.89 -14.10
C ASP A 9 4.13 8.18 -12.77
N TRP A 10 4.90 8.29 -11.70
CA TRP A 10 4.39 8.57 -10.35
C TRP A 10 3.66 9.90 -10.21
N SER A 11 3.87 10.84 -11.14
CA SER A 11 3.14 12.12 -11.13
C SER A 11 1.68 11.98 -11.54
N SER A 12 1.33 10.90 -12.25
CA SER A 12 -0.04 10.59 -12.68
C SER A 12 -0.88 9.88 -11.60
N TRP A 13 -0.27 9.51 -10.46
CA TRP A 13 -0.94 8.82 -9.36
C TRP A 13 -1.10 9.74 -8.16
N GLU A 14 -2.26 9.69 -7.51
CA GLU A 14 -2.59 10.55 -6.38
C GLU A 14 -2.46 9.81 -5.05
N THR A 15 -1.80 10.47 -4.10
CA THR A 15 -1.79 10.11 -2.67
C THR A 15 -2.84 10.95 -1.92
N ALA A 16 -2.99 10.73 -0.62
CA ALA A 16 -3.79 11.62 0.22
C ALA A 16 -3.26 13.07 0.29
N TYR A 17 -2.03 13.31 -0.16
CA TYR A 17 -1.36 14.61 -0.09
C TYR A 17 -0.98 15.17 -1.48
N GLY A 18 -1.57 14.64 -2.55
CA GLY A 18 -1.26 15.03 -3.93
C GLY A 18 -0.39 14.01 -4.67
N PRO A 19 0.30 14.42 -5.75
CA PRO A 19 1.03 13.51 -6.63
C PRO A 19 2.03 12.60 -5.90
N ALA A 20 2.11 11.33 -6.33
CA ALA A 20 2.89 10.28 -5.69
C ALA A 20 4.40 10.33 -5.96
N THR A 21 4.94 11.51 -6.28
CA THR A 21 6.35 11.71 -6.64
C THR A 21 7.34 11.33 -5.54
N GLY A 22 6.90 11.33 -4.28
CA GLY A 22 7.71 10.90 -3.14
C GLY A 22 7.71 9.39 -2.86
N VAL A 23 6.79 8.62 -3.47
CA VAL A 23 6.65 7.17 -3.22
C VAL A 23 7.89 6.36 -3.62
N PRO A 24 8.56 6.61 -4.76
CA PRO A 24 9.76 5.86 -5.14
C PRO A 24 10.87 5.89 -4.09
N ASP A 25 11.13 7.07 -3.52
CA ASP A 25 12.19 7.23 -2.52
C ASP A 25 11.81 6.57 -1.19
N GLN A 26 10.52 6.60 -0.83
CA GLN A 26 10.02 5.85 0.31
C GLN A 26 10.22 4.34 0.12
N LEU A 27 9.85 3.79 -1.05
CA LEU A 27 10.04 2.36 -1.36
C LEU A 27 11.51 1.95 -1.34
N ARG A 28 12.42 2.79 -1.86
CA ARG A 28 13.87 2.56 -1.77
C ARG A 28 14.36 2.55 -0.33
N ALA A 29 13.93 3.50 0.49
CA ALA A 29 14.31 3.57 1.89
C ALA A 29 13.79 2.35 2.68
N ILE A 30 12.57 1.89 2.41
CA ILE A 30 12.00 0.68 3.04
C ILE A 30 12.79 -0.58 2.63
N ALA A 31 13.22 -0.67 1.37
CA ALA A 31 14.01 -1.80 0.87
C ALA A 31 15.48 -1.80 1.34
N GLY A 32 15.97 -0.67 1.87
CA GLY A 32 17.35 -0.49 2.30
C GLY A 32 17.70 -1.16 3.63
N ASP A 33 18.97 -1.08 4.03
CA ASP A 33 19.49 -1.71 5.24
C ASP A 33 19.45 -0.81 6.50
N ASP A 34 19.21 0.50 6.33
CA ASP A 34 19.02 1.42 7.45
C ASP A 34 17.61 1.23 8.05
N VAL A 35 17.56 0.53 9.18
CA VAL A 35 16.31 0.21 9.90
C VAL A 35 15.55 1.47 10.33
N ALA A 36 16.24 2.55 10.72
CA ALA A 36 15.59 3.77 11.16
C ALA A 36 14.98 4.52 9.97
N ALA A 37 15.73 4.61 8.87
CA ALA A 37 15.24 5.18 7.62
C ALA A 37 14.06 4.38 7.05
N ALA A 38 14.15 3.05 7.05
CA ALA A 38 13.09 2.16 6.57
C ALA A 38 11.80 2.35 7.38
N ARG A 39 11.88 2.43 8.71
CA ARG A 39 10.73 2.68 9.59
C ARG A 39 10.09 4.05 9.30
N SER A 40 10.90 5.09 9.23
CA SER A 40 10.41 6.45 8.95
C SER A 40 9.80 6.56 7.54
N ALA A 41 10.37 5.88 6.56
CA ALA A 41 9.83 5.81 5.21
C ALA A 41 8.50 5.04 5.16
N LEU A 42 8.38 3.95 5.91
CA LEU A 42 7.14 3.20 6.04
C LEU A 42 6.04 4.04 6.70
N ASP A 43 6.36 4.82 7.74
CA ASP A 43 5.40 5.75 8.38
C ASP A 43 4.83 6.76 7.38
N ARG A 44 5.72 7.37 6.58
CA ARG A 44 5.32 8.33 5.54
C ARG A 44 4.49 7.66 4.45
N LEU A 45 4.97 6.53 3.93
CA LEU A 45 4.29 5.81 2.86
C LEU A 45 2.89 5.39 3.29
N GLU A 46 2.77 4.74 4.45
CA GLU A 46 1.49 4.33 5.05
C GLU A 46 0.52 5.52 5.16
N SER A 47 0.99 6.67 5.64
CA SER A 47 0.16 7.88 5.75
C SER A 47 -0.27 8.43 4.38
N SER A 48 0.53 8.25 3.33
CA SER A 48 0.24 8.70 1.96
C SER A 48 -0.67 7.76 1.18
N VAL A 49 -0.48 6.44 1.34
CA VAL A 49 -1.16 5.42 0.53
C VAL A 49 -2.36 4.76 1.22
N ASN A 50 -2.48 4.90 2.54
CA ASN A 50 -3.60 4.41 3.34
C ASN A 50 -4.00 5.43 4.43
N HIS A 51 -4.34 6.63 3.99
CA HIS A 51 -4.60 7.75 4.90
C HIS A 51 -5.87 7.52 5.71
N GLN A 52 -5.73 7.44 7.05
CA GLN A 52 -6.85 7.22 7.98
C GLN A 52 -7.69 5.98 7.63
N GLY A 53 -7.07 4.97 7.01
CA GLY A 53 -7.79 3.78 6.58
C GLY A 53 -8.53 3.92 5.26
N LEU A 54 -8.17 4.88 4.41
CA LEU A 54 -8.64 4.95 3.02
C LEU A 54 -7.44 4.83 2.10
N ALA A 55 -7.48 3.84 1.20
CA ALA A 55 -6.45 3.67 0.20
C ALA A 55 -6.51 4.80 -0.84
N SER A 56 -5.36 5.36 -1.21
CA SER A 56 -5.26 6.31 -2.33
C SER A 56 -5.02 5.58 -3.66
N LEU A 57 -5.20 6.26 -4.79
CA LEU A 57 -4.93 5.66 -6.11
C LEU A 57 -3.48 5.20 -6.26
N ALA A 58 -2.54 5.92 -5.63
CA ALA A 58 -1.14 5.54 -5.57
C ALA A 58 -0.89 4.17 -4.89
N ALA A 59 -1.83 3.62 -4.13
CA ALA A 59 -1.73 2.26 -3.60
C ALA A 59 -1.61 1.21 -4.71
N VAL A 60 -2.23 1.43 -5.88
CA VAL A 60 -2.24 0.49 -7.02
C VAL A 60 -0.80 0.20 -7.50
N PRO A 61 0.00 1.19 -7.94
CA PRO A 61 1.39 0.94 -8.34
C PRO A 61 2.31 0.63 -7.16
N THR A 62 1.97 1.02 -5.93
CA THR A 62 2.81 0.80 -4.74
C THR A 62 2.78 -0.65 -4.26
N THR A 63 1.61 -1.30 -4.31
CA THR A 63 1.37 -2.62 -3.70
C THR A 63 2.33 -3.71 -4.19
N PRO A 64 2.62 -3.86 -5.50
CA PRO A 64 3.56 -4.87 -5.97
C PRO A 64 4.96 -4.74 -5.38
N PHE A 65 5.43 -3.51 -5.12
CA PHE A 65 6.73 -3.28 -4.51
C PHE A 65 6.73 -3.61 -3.02
N LEU A 66 5.67 -3.26 -2.29
CA LEU A 66 5.52 -3.64 -0.89
C LEU A 66 5.48 -5.16 -0.74
N VAL A 67 4.78 -5.87 -1.64
CA VAL A 67 4.79 -7.33 -1.70
C VAL A 67 6.22 -7.86 -1.92
N ALA A 68 6.94 -7.34 -2.92
CA ALA A 68 8.29 -7.79 -3.22
C ALA A 68 9.26 -7.55 -2.06
N ILE A 69 9.14 -6.41 -1.38
CA ILE A 69 9.89 -6.11 -0.15
C ILE A 69 9.51 -7.09 0.96
N GLY A 70 8.22 -7.31 1.19
CA GLY A 70 7.73 -8.17 2.27
C GLY A 70 8.16 -9.64 2.14
N ARG A 71 8.32 -10.14 0.90
CA ARG A 71 8.85 -11.48 0.64
C ARG A 71 10.30 -11.66 1.07
N GLU A 72 11.12 -10.61 0.95
CA GLU A 72 12.54 -10.67 1.32
C GLU A 72 12.77 -10.21 2.77
N ARG A 73 11.93 -9.28 3.27
CA ARG A 73 12.10 -8.57 4.55
C ARG A 73 10.74 -8.43 5.27
N PRO A 74 10.12 -9.53 5.71
CA PRO A 74 8.82 -9.47 6.34
C PRO A 74 8.89 -8.72 7.67
N THR A 75 7.97 -7.79 7.88
CA THR A 75 7.75 -7.15 9.18
C THR A 75 6.26 -7.11 9.50
N PRO A 76 5.86 -7.21 10.78
CA PRO A 76 4.45 -7.16 11.15
C PRO A 76 3.71 -5.92 10.62
N ARG A 77 4.41 -4.77 10.55
CA ARG A 77 3.84 -3.53 10.04
C ARG A 77 3.59 -3.56 8.54
N LEU A 78 4.52 -4.12 7.76
CA LEU A 78 4.37 -4.22 6.32
C LEU A 78 3.29 -5.23 5.95
N VAL A 79 3.19 -6.35 6.67
CA VAL A 79 2.08 -7.31 6.53
C VAL A 79 0.73 -6.65 6.84
N ARG A 80 0.63 -5.87 7.92
CA ARG A 80 -0.59 -5.11 8.25
C ARG A 80 -0.97 -4.13 7.14
N LEU A 81 0.00 -3.35 6.64
CA LEU A 81 -0.26 -2.40 5.56
C LEU A 81 -0.73 -3.12 4.29
N LEU A 82 -0.12 -4.24 3.93
CA LEU A 82 -0.56 -5.05 2.79
C LEU A 82 -1.98 -5.59 2.99
N ALA A 83 -2.37 -5.96 4.20
CA ALA A 83 -3.75 -6.36 4.52
C ALA A 83 -4.75 -5.20 4.49
N ASP A 84 -4.33 -3.99 4.89
CA ASP A 84 -5.14 -2.77 4.77
C ASP A 84 -5.36 -2.38 3.30
N LEU A 85 -4.29 -2.35 2.50
CA LEU A 85 -4.40 -2.17 1.06
C LEU A 85 -5.23 -3.30 0.44
N GLY A 86 -5.06 -4.52 0.99
CA GLY A 86 -5.90 -5.73 0.95
C GLY A 86 -7.42 -5.49 0.93
N CYS A 87 -7.86 -4.49 1.67
CA CYS A 87 -9.27 -4.17 1.88
C CYS A 87 -9.68 -2.86 1.22
N ALA A 88 -8.79 -2.24 0.41
CA ALA A 88 -8.91 -0.87 -0.10
C ALA A 88 -9.15 0.18 1.01
N GLY A 89 -8.65 -0.09 2.22
CA GLY A 89 -8.88 0.72 3.40
C GLY A 89 -8.64 -0.06 4.69
N SER A 90 -8.66 0.61 5.84
CA SER A 90 -8.34 -0.03 7.13
C SER A 90 -9.21 -1.25 7.33
N HIS A 91 -8.56 -2.39 7.58
CA HIS A 91 -9.24 -3.61 7.99
C HIS A 91 -10.10 -3.37 9.25
N ALA A 92 -9.80 -2.37 10.08
CA ALA A 92 -10.60 -2.01 11.26
C ALA A 92 -11.91 -1.27 10.92
N PHE A 93 -11.97 -0.54 9.81
CA PHE A 93 -13.22 0.06 9.32
C PHE A 93 -14.13 -1.01 8.69
N VAL A 94 -13.56 -1.93 7.91
CA VAL A 94 -14.29 -3.04 7.27
C VAL A 94 -14.73 -4.11 8.29
N ALA A 95 -13.86 -4.47 9.24
CA ALA A 95 -14.19 -5.43 10.30
C ALA A 95 -15.06 -4.83 11.42
N GLY A 96 -15.09 -3.50 11.55
CA GLY A 96 -15.95 -2.77 12.50
C GLY A 96 -17.41 -2.65 12.08
N GLY A 97 -17.75 -3.03 10.84
CA GLY A 97 -19.13 -3.04 10.35
C GLY A 97 -19.73 -1.68 10.01
N GLU A 98 -18.96 -0.59 10.08
CA GLU A 98 -19.38 0.72 9.58
C GLU A 98 -19.01 0.79 8.09
N PRO A 99 -19.99 0.72 7.17
CA PRO A 99 -19.68 0.75 5.75
C PRO A 99 -19.00 2.08 5.40
N LEU A 100 -17.95 2.02 4.59
CA LEU A 100 -17.50 3.16 3.80
C LEU A 100 -18.76 3.76 3.16
N SER A 101 -19.02 5.06 3.34
CA SER A 101 -20.30 5.63 2.88
C SER A 101 -20.54 5.27 1.42
N ASP A 102 -21.81 4.96 1.09
CA ASP A 102 -22.22 4.52 -0.27
C ASP A 102 -21.74 5.44 -1.41
N THR A 103 -21.32 6.65 -1.06
CA THR A 103 -20.74 7.68 -1.93
C THR A 103 -19.33 7.39 -2.45
N LEU A 104 -18.49 6.63 -1.72
CA LEU A 104 -17.07 6.38 -2.10
C LEU A 104 -16.84 5.03 -2.80
N LEU A 105 -17.83 4.14 -2.78
CA LEU A 105 -17.73 2.77 -3.31
C LEU A 105 -17.33 2.65 -4.79
N PRO A 106 -17.79 3.51 -5.72
CA PRO A 106 -17.46 3.35 -7.14
C PRO A 106 -15.99 3.66 -7.46
N GLU A 107 -15.40 4.67 -6.82
CA GLU A 107 -14.03 5.12 -7.11
C GLU A 107 -12.96 4.16 -6.55
N LEU A 108 -13.30 3.43 -5.49
CA LEU A 108 -12.41 2.46 -4.84
C LEU A 108 -12.53 1.04 -5.43
N GLN A 109 -13.48 0.79 -6.32
CA GLN A 109 -13.70 -0.53 -6.93
C GLN A 109 -12.45 -1.09 -7.64
N PRO A 110 -11.69 -0.32 -8.45
CA PRO A 110 -10.48 -0.83 -9.10
C PRO A 110 -9.39 -1.26 -8.11
N VAL A 111 -9.30 -0.58 -6.96
CA VAL A 111 -8.35 -0.95 -5.88
C VAL A 111 -8.79 -2.27 -5.26
N ARG A 112 -10.08 -2.44 -4.97
CA ARG A 112 -10.64 -3.69 -4.43
C ARG A 112 -10.42 -4.86 -5.37
N ASP A 113 -10.64 -4.68 -6.67
CA ASP A 113 -10.48 -5.73 -7.69
C ASP A 113 -9.01 -6.15 -7.85
N ALA A 114 -8.10 -5.18 -7.94
CA ALA A 114 -6.66 -5.44 -8.07
C ALA A 114 -6.11 -6.24 -6.89
N VAL A 115 -6.65 -5.95 -5.71
CA VAL A 115 -6.21 -6.54 -4.45
C VAL A 115 -6.85 -7.91 -4.21
N ALA A 116 -8.14 -8.08 -4.50
CA ALA A 116 -8.80 -9.38 -4.50
C ALA A 116 -8.09 -10.35 -5.48
N GLY A 117 -7.66 -9.85 -6.64
CA GLY A 117 -6.86 -10.61 -7.61
C GLY A 117 -5.45 -11.00 -7.10
N ALA A 118 -4.95 -10.34 -6.06
CA ALA A 118 -3.65 -10.63 -5.44
C ALA A 118 -3.74 -11.45 -4.14
N PHE A 119 -4.95 -11.87 -3.74
CA PHE A 119 -5.22 -12.54 -2.45
C PHE A 119 -4.33 -13.76 -2.17
N ASP A 120 -4.19 -14.66 -3.14
CA ASP A 120 -3.38 -15.88 -2.99
C ASP A 120 -1.90 -15.57 -2.70
N LEU A 121 -1.42 -14.42 -3.18
CA LEU A 121 -0.05 -13.97 -3.00
C LEU A 121 0.17 -13.42 -1.59
N PHE A 122 -0.85 -12.80 -0.99
CA PHE A 122 -0.85 -12.39 0.42
C PHE A 122 -1.00 -13.59 1.36
N ALA A 123 -1.85 -14.56 1.01
CA ALA A 123 -2.03 -15.77 1.81
C ALA A 123 -0.71 -16.53 1.99
N GLY A 124 0.10 -16.64 0.94
CA GLY A 124 1.41 -17.31 1.00
C GLY A 124 2.51 -16.56 1.79
N LEU A 125 2.23 -15.39 2.36
CA LEU A 125 3.14 -14.70 3.29
C LEU A 125 2.88 -15.07 4.77
N LEU A 126 1.80 -15.81 5.03
CA LEU A 126 1.39 -16.26 6.37
C LEU A 126 1.82 -17.70 6.68
N ASP A 127 2.33 -18.42 5.69
CA ASP A 127 2.93 -19.76 5.78
C ASP A 127 4.47 -19.68 5.95
#